data_AF-A0A5N0UNR1-F1
#
_entry.id   AF-A0A5N0UNR1-F1
#
_cell.length_a   1.000
_cell.length_b   1.000
_cell.length_c   1.000
_cell.angle_alpha   90.00
_cell.angle_beta   90.00
_cell.angle_gamma   90.00
#
_symmetry.space_group_name_H-M   'P 1'
#
loop_
_entity.id
_entity.type
_entity.pdbx_description
1 polymer ?
#
loop_
_entity_poly.entity_id
_entity_poly.type
_entity_poly.pdbx_seq_one_letter_code
_entity_poly.pdbx_strand_id
1 'polypeptide(L)'
;MISLAETLSAMDGEQAARLRGLVIRQLILARRSPVQQFTLLHLFLVPGPGFALYEVIEPVDNLAPLEQITAEATEELRAAGDPRLIANADGQWQSRDPELRGIYVGTGARFTTAPPTVADTTLLRMADDTAVILVLPPEEKPLLQSSQPLMIGEQVLSPTREMPGVREPAFVLVDSVVEALRQPRKPFSAFG
;
A
#
# COMPACT_ATOMS: atom_id res chain seq x y z
N MET A 1 15.40 -5.06 0.99
CA MET A 1 14.15 -4.90 1.76
C MET A 1 13.50 -6.27 1.87
N ILE A 2 13.10 -6.70 3.06
CA ILE A 2 12.38 -7.97 3.25
C ILE A 2 10.90 -7.72 2.91
N SER A 3 10.29 -8.61 2.13
CA SER A 3 8.91 -8.48 1.67
C SER A 3 7.99 -9.47 2.37
N LEU A 4 6.75 -9.06 2.63
CA LEU A 4 5.69 -9.91 3.18
C LEU A 4 5.43 -11.11 2.26
N ALA A 5 5.71 -11.00 0.95
CA ALA A 5 5.57 -12.11 0.01
C ALA A 5 6.43 -13.33 0.40
N GLU A 6 7.66 -13.11 0.91
CA GLU A 6 8.54 -14.18 1.38
C GLU A 6 8.02 -14.81 2.67
N THR A 7 7.34 -14.03 3.50
CA THR A 7 6.72 -14.51 4.74
C THR A 7 5.44 -15.30 4.45
N LEU A 8 4.64 -14.82 3.48
CA LEU A 8 3.36 -15.43 3.09
C LEU A 8 3.54 -16.73 2.29
N SER A 9 4.63 -16.89 1.53
CA SER A 9 4.89 -18.12 0.77
C SER A 9 5.11 -19.35 1.65
N ALA A 10 5.50 -19.15 2.92
CA ALA A 10 5.66 -20.19 3.92
C ALA A 10 4.38 -20.46 4.74
N MET A 11 3.33 -19.66 4.55
CA MET A 11 2.07 -19.75 5.30
C MET A 11 1.02 -20.56 4.55
N ASP A 12 0.13 -21.22 5.30
CA ASP A 12 -1.08 -21.78 4.71
C ASP A 12 -2.09 -20.68 4.33
N GLY A 13 -3.14 -21.06 3.59
CA GLY A 13 -4.14 -20.11 3.09
C GLY A 13 -4.90 -19.36 4.21
N GLU A 14 -5.08 -19.98 5.38
CA GLU A 14 -5.75 -19.34 6.51
C GLU A 14 -4.84 -18.32 7.20
N GLN A 15 -3.59 -18.70 7.46
CA GLN A 15 -2.56 -17.83 8.01
C GLN A 15 -2.35 -16.60 7.12
N ALA A 16 -2.28 -16.80 5.80
CA ALA A 16 -2.20 -15.72 4.84
C ALA A 16 -3.43 -14.80 4.92
N ALA A 17 -4.65 -15.36 4.95
CA ALA A 17 -5.88 -14.58 5.07
C ALA A 17 -5.94 -13.77 6.39
N ARG A 18 -5.48 -14.35 7.51
CA ARG A 18 -5.37 -13.68 8.81
C ARG A 18 -4.37 -12.52 8.78
N LEU A 19 -3.21 -12.71 8.17
CA LEU A 19 -2.20 -11.66 8.06
C LEU A 19 -2.69 -10.49 7.19
N ARG A 20 -3.29 -10.79 6.03
CA ARG A 20 -3.91 -9.75 5.19
C ARG A 20 -5.01 -9.01 5.95
N GLY A 21 -5.89 -9.73 6.65
CA GLY A 21 -6.95 -9.11 7.44
C GLY A 21 -6.44 -8.28 8.63
N LEU A 22 -5.31 -8.66 9.24
CA LEU A 22 -4.64 -7.84 10.25
C LEU A 22 -4.15 -6.51 9.67
N VAL A 23 -3.53 -6.53 8.49
CA VAL A 23 -3.11 -5.30 7.78
C VAL A 23 -4.31 -4.40 7.51
N ILE A 24 -5.39 -4.94 6.95
CA ILE A 24 -6.60 -4.16 6.64
C ILE A 24 -7.26 -3.62 7.90
N ARG A 25 -7.33 -4.40 8.97
CA ARG A 25 -7.85 -3.93 10.26
C ARG A 25 -7.03 -2.76 10.79
N GLN A 26 -5.70 -2.81 10.70
CA GLN A 26 -4.85 -1.70 11.13
C GLN A 26 -5.08 -0.45 10.27
N LEU A 27 -5.26 -0.59 8.95
CA LEU A 27 -5.61 0.55 8.08
C LEU A 27 -6.95 1.18 8.45
N ILE A 28 -7.97 0.35 8.74
CA ILE A 28 -9.29 0.84 9.19
C ILE A 28 -9.18 1.59 10.52
N LEU A 29 -8.40 1.06 11.46
CA LEU A 29 -8.22 1.66 12.80
C LEU A 29 -7.35 2.91 12.76
N ALA A 30 -6.42 3.00 11.82
CA ALA A 30 -5.46 4.09 11.71
C ALA A 30 -6.09 5.42 11.23
N ARG A 31 -7.43 5.50 11.07
CA ARG A 31 -8.24 6.68 10.65
C ARG A 31 -7.42 7.97 10.72
N ARG A 32 -6.70 8.27 9.64
CA ARG A 32 -6.00 9.54 9.51
C ARG A 32 -7.04 10.59 9.15
N SER A 33 -6.78 11.85 9.51
CA SER A 33 -7.56 12.97 9.00
C SER A 33 -7.71 12.87 7.47
N PRO A 34 -8.86 13.25 6.89
CA PRO A 34 -9.11 13.11 5.47
C PRO A 34 -7.94 13.68 4.69
N VAL A 35 -7.39 12.88 3.80
CA VAL A 35 -6.22 13.29 3.02
C VAL A 35 -6.73 14.33 2.03
N GLN A 36 -6.27 15.56 2.15
CA GLN A 36 -6.75 16.65 1.29
C GLN A 36 -6.32 16.47 -0.18
N GLN A 37 -5.44 15.50 -0.48
CA GLN A 37 -4.77 15.31 -1.75
C GLN A 37 -4.61 13.81 -2.09
N PHE A 38 -4.37 13.50 -3.36
CA PHE A 38 -3.98 12.17 -3.81
C PHE A 38 -2.57 11.85 -3.28
N THR A 39 -2.37 10.71 -2.63
CA THR A 39 -1.09 10.32 -2.03
C THR A 39 -0.75 8.87 -2.33
N LEU A 40 0.52 8.59 -2.60
CA LEU A 40 1.07 7.24 -2.67
C LEU A 40 1.47 6.78 -1.26
N LEU A 41 1.22 5.52 -0.95
CA LEU A 41 1.41 4.92 0.35
C LEU A 41 2.26 3.65 0.21
N HIS A 42 3.21 3.48 1.11
CA HIS A 42 3.95 2.23 1.28
C HIS A 42 3.76 1.71 2.69
N LEU A 43 3.31 0.46 2.81
CA LEU A 43 2.97 -0.16 4.07
C LEU A 43 4.09 -1.05 4.56
N PHE A 44 4.39 -0.96 5.85
CA PHE A 44 5.42 -1.77 6.49
C PHE A 44 4.95 -2.30 7.84
N LEU A 45 5.34 -3.53 8.14
CA LEU A 45 5.06 -4.23 9.38
C LEU A 45 6.34 -4.36 10.20
N VAL A 46 6.39 -3.76 11.39
CA VAL A 46 7.51 -3.92 12.31
C VAL A 46 7.18 -5.01 13.33
N PRO A 47 8.04 -6.03 13.49
CA PRO A 47 7.90 -7.00 14.58
C PRO A 47 8.31 -6.37 15.94
N GLY A 48 7.55 -6.71 16.99
CA GLY A 48 7.78 -6.32 18.39
C GLY A 48 6.99 -7.24 19.34
N PRO A 49 6.53 -6.77 20.51
CA PRO A 49 5.59 -7.51 21.37
C PRO A 49 4.24 -7.85 20.68
N GLY A 50 4.03 -7.30 19.49
CA GLY A 50 3.05 -7.68 18.49
C GLY A 50 3.55 -7.18 17.13
N PHE A 51 2.65 -6.98 16.17
CA PHE A 51 2.98 -6.32 14.92
C PHE A 51 2.45 -4.88 14.90
N ALA A 52 3.30 -3.94 14.49
CA ALA A 52 2.91 -2.55 14.27
C ALA A 52 2.93 -2.24 12.78
N LEU A 53 1.81 -1.73 12.25
CA LEU A 53 1.75 -1.20 10.88
C LEU A 53 2.14 0.28 10.90
N TYR A 54 3.00 0.69 9.98
CA TYR A 54 3.18 2.09 9.65
C TYR A 54 3.11 2.31 8.14
N GLU A 55 2.83 3.55 7.78
CA GLU A 55 2.73 4.01 6.39
C GLU A 55 3.90 4.95 6.15
N VAL A 56 4.52 4.84 4.99
CA VAL A 56 5.36 5.87 4.40
C VAL A 56 4.51 6.55 3.34
N ILE A 57 4.30 7.85 3.48
CA ILE A 57 3.49 8.66 2.59
C ILE A 57 4.41 9.40 1.63
N GLU A 58 4.23 9.14 0.35
CA GLU A 58 4.88 9.88 -0.73
C GLU A 58 3.83 10.83 -1.35
N PRO A 59 4.01 12.16 -1.20
CA PRO A 59 3.13 13.12 -1.85
C PRO A 59 3.35 13.06 -3.36
N VAL A 60 2.25 13.13 -4.12
CA VAL A 60 2.29 13.18 -5.59
C VAL A 60 1.60 14.45 -6.07
N ASP A 61 2.09 15.03 -7.17
CA ASP A 61 1.44 16.19 -7.78
C ASP A 61 0.13 15.75 -8.45
N ASN A 62 -1.00 16.00 -7.80
CA ASN A 62 -2.31 15.62 -8.28
C ASN A 62 -2.82 16.47 -9.47
N LEU A 63 -2.07 17.50 -9.87
CA LEU A 63 -2.34 18.29 -11.07
C LEU A 63 -1.56 17.78 -12.29
N ALA A 64 -0.51 17.00 -12.10
CA ALA A 64 0.26 16.41 -13.17
C ALA A 64 -0.50 15.26 -13.86
N PRO A 65 -0.22 14.97 -15.15
CA PRO A 65 -0.75 13.77 -15.81
C PRO A 65 -0.30 12.49 -15.10
N LEU A 66 -1.18 11.49 -15.01
CA LEU A 66 -0.88 10.21 -14.35
C LEU A 66 0.41 9.54 -14.85
N GLU A 67 0.66 9.60 -16.15
CA GLU A 67 1.87 9.02 -16.76
C GLU A 67 3.14 9.67 -16.19
N GLN A 68 3.12 10.98 -15.99
CA GLN A 68 4.21 11.73 -15.38
C GLN A 68 4.37 11.35 -13.91
N ILE A 69 3.28 11.34 -13.14
CA ILE A 69 3.30 10.92 -11.72
C ILE A 69 3.89 9.51 -11.58
N THR A 70 3.50 8.60 -12.48
CA THR A 70 3.97 7.22 -12.47
C THR A 70 5.45 7.11 -12.82
N ALA A 71 5.90 7.86 -13.83
CA ALA A 71 7.30 7.89 -14.21
C ALA A 71 8.16 8.41 -13.04
N GLU A 72 7.80 9.55 -12.46
CA GLU A 72 8.50 10.18 -11.34
C GLU A 72 8.57 9.24 -10.11
N ALA A 73 7.42 8.72 -9.65
CA ALA A 73 7.38 7.82 -8.50
C ALA A 73 8.23 6.55 -8.71
N THR A 74 8.18 5.96 -9.91
CA THR A 74 9.00 4.77 -10.20
C THR A 74 10.49 5.07 -10.35
N GLU A 75 10.86 6.23 -10.88
CA GLU A 75 12.27 6.66 -10.97
C GLU A 75 12.86 6.96 -9.59
N GLU A 76 12.14 7.74 -8.77
CA GLU A 76 12.55 8.04 -7.39
C GLU A 76 12.72 6.76 -6.58
N LEU A 77 11.75 5.85 -6.68
CA LEU A 77 11.81 4.58 -5.97
C LEU A 77 12.95 3.69 -6.45
N ARG A 78 13.25 3.64 -7.75
CA ARG A 78 14.41 2.90 -8.28
C ARG A 78 15.72 3.49 -7.76
N ALA A 79 15.82 4.81 -7.69
CA ALA A 79 17.00 5.50 -7.18
C ALA A 79 17.21 5.22 -5.67
N ALA A 80 16.15 5.34 -4.86
CA ALA A 80 16.19 5.09 -3.43
C ALA A 80 16.40 3.60 -3.10
N GLY A 81 15.71 2.70 -3.82
CA GLY A 81 15.67 1.26 -3.59
C GLY A 81 14.89 0.82 -2.35
N ASP A 82 14.39 1.77 -1.56
CA ASP A 82 13.52 1.57 -0.42
C ASP A 82 12.60 2.78 -0.31
N PRO A 83 11.25 2.62 -0.26
CA PRO A 83 10.33 3.74 -0.15
C PRO A 83 10.59 4.67 1.04
N ARG A 84 11.18 4.15 2.13
CA ARG A 84 11.56 4.95 3.31
C ARG A 84 12.64 5.98 3.02
N LEU A 85 13.42 5.78 1.95
CA LEU A 85 14.58 6.59 1.60
C LEU A 85 14.28 7.59 0.46
N ILE A 86 13.02 7.68 0.02
CA ILE A 86 12.57 8.69 -0.95
C ILE A 86 12.62 10.07 -0.28
N ALA A 87 13.23 11.06 -0.95
CA ALA A 87 13.56 12.34 -0.35
C ALA A 87 12.34 13.14 0.14
N ASN A 88 11.22 13.04 -0.58
CA ASN A 88 9.98 13.76 -0.27
C ASN A 88 8.98 12.92 0.55
N ALA A 89 9.32 11.67 0.89
CA ALA A 89 8.45 10.83 1.71
C ALA A 89 8.40 11.33 3.17
N ASP A 90 7.31 11.03 3.88
CA ASP A 90 7.18 11.42 5.27
C ASP A 90 8.26 10.78 6.17
N GLY A 91 8.82 11.56 7.09
CA GLY A 91 9.87 11.07 8.01
C GLY A 91 9.34 10.37 9.25
N GLN A 92 8.02 10.28 9.45
CA GLN A 92 7.43 9.80 10.71
C GLN A 92 7.79 8.34 11.02
N TRP A 93 8.08 7.54 9.99
CA TRP A 93 8.50 6.15 10.13
C TRP A 93 9.82 6.00 10.91
N GLN A 94 10.72 6.98 10.89
CA GLN A 94 12.04 6.89 11.54
C GLN A 94 11.93 6.67 13.05
N SER A 95 10.89 7.21 13.68
CA SER A 95 10.61 7.01 15.11
C SER A 95 10.12 5.58 15.43
N ARG A 96 9.55 4.88 14.44
CA ARG A 96 8.94 3.55 14.58
C ARG A 96 9.89 2.44 14.14
N ASP A 97 10.71 2.72 13.14
CA ASP A 97 11.63 1.76 12.54
C ASP A 97 12.99 2.38 12.19
N PRO A 98 13.76 2.86 13.19
CA PRO A 98 15.06 3.52 12.94
C PRO A 98 16.11 2.58 12.34
N GLU A 99 15.93 1.27 12.50
CA GLU A 99 16.85 0.24 12.03
C GLU A 99 16.42 -0.40 10.69
N LEU A 100 15.38 0.14 10.04
CA LEU A 100 14.85 -0.33 8.76
C LEU A 100 14.42 -1.81 8.75
N ARG A 101 13.96 -2.35 9.89
CA ARG A 101 13.57 -3.76 10.07
C ARG A 101 12.15 -4.07 9.58
N GLY A 102 11.37 -3.06 9.23
CA GLY A 102 10.02 -3.20 8.71
C GLY A 102 9.95 -4.15 7.52
N ILE A 103 9.02 -5.10 7.58
CA ILE A 103 8.67 -6.01 6.50
C ILE A 103 7.73 -5.26 5.56
N TYR A 104 8.07 -5.21 4.28
CA TYR A 104 7.27 -4.52 3.28
C TYR A 104 5.95 -5.25 3.00
N VAL A 105 4.82 -4.57 3.19
CA VAL A 105 3.47 -5.16 3.09
C VAL A 105 2.80 -4.89 1.76
N GLY A 106 3.01 -3.72 1.16
CA GLY A 106 2.37 -3.34 -0.11
C GLY A 106 2.39 -1.85 -0.40
N THR A 107 1.99 -1.49 -1.62
CA THR A 107 1.81 -0.11 -2.09
C THR A 107 0.34 0.19 -2.23
N GLY A 108 -0.12 1.36 -1.79
CA GLY A 108 -1.45 1.84 -2.12
C GLY A 108 -1.47 3.29 -2.58
N ALA A 109 -2.64 3.73 -3.04
CA ALA A 109 -2.96 5.11 -3.32
C ALA A 109 -4.19 5.50 -2.50
N ARG A 110 -4.14 6.66 -1.87
CA ARG A 110 -5.23 7.20 -1.04
C ARG A 110 -5.69 8.55 -1.58
N PHE A 111 -7.01 8.73 -1.64
CA PHE A 111 -7.65 9.96 -2.10
C PHE A 111 -9.04 10.11 -1.51
N THR A 112 -9.53 11.34 -1.47
CA THR A 112 -10.93 11.66 -1.18
C THR A 112 -11.72 11.83 -2.47
N THR A 113 -12.91 11.23 -2.54
CA THR A 113 -13.87 11.56 -3.61
C THR A 113 -14.52 12.92 -3.33
N ALA A 114 -14.56 13.79 -4.35
CA ALA A 114 -15.20 15.10 -4.30
C ALA A 114 -16.73 14.99 -3.99
N PRO A 115 -17.39 16.05 -3.47
CA PRO A 115 -18.69 15.96 -2.77
C PRO A 115 -19.83 15.35 -3.60
N PRO A 116 -20.84 14.72 -2.96
CA PRO A 116 -21.37 15.07 -1.63
C PRO A 116 -20.95 14.21 -0.44
N THR A 117 -20.20 13.13 -0.62
CA THR A 117 -19.70 12.29 0.49
C THR A 117 -18.19 12.14 0.38
N VAL A 118 -17.45 12.83 1.27
CA VAL A 118 -15.99 12.71 1.38
C VAL A 118 -15.69 11.35 1.98
N ALA A 119 -15.54 10.33 1.13
CA ALA A 119 -15.09 9.01 1.54
C ALA A 119 -13.59 8.89 1.23
N ASP A 120 -12.81 8.53 2.24
CA ASP A 120 -11.39 8.19 2.04
C ASP A 120 -11.32 6.84 1.34
N THR A 121 -10.86 6.84 0.10
CA THR A 121 -10.64 5.62 -0.68
C THR A 121 -9.17 5.29 -0.67
N THR A 122 -8.84 4.06 -0.27
CA THR A 122 -7.50 3.47 -0.38
C THR A 122 -7.57 2.28 -1.33
N LEU A 123 -6.80 2.37 -2.42
CA LEU A 123 -6.54 1.28 -3.34
C LEU A 123 -5.17 0.71 -2.97
N LEU A 124 -5.03 -0.60 -2.82
CA LEU A 124 -3.79 -1.22 -2.32
C LEU A 124 -3.48 -2.49 -3.11
N ARG A 125 -2.22 -2.65 -3.46
CA ARG A 125 -1.62 -3.92 -3.88
C ARG A 125 -0.70 -4.41 -2.78
N MET A 126 -1.08 -5.50 -2.13
CA MET A 126 -0.25 -6.18 -1.16
C MET A 126 0.92 -6.88 -1.87
N ALA A 127 1.99 -7.15 -1.14
CA ALA A 127 3.20 -7.75 -1.68
C ALA A 127 2.98 -9.13 -2.35
N ASP A 128 1.93 -9.83 -1.95
CA ASP A 128 1.49 -11.12 -2.50
C ASP A 128 0.45 -11.01 -3.64
N ASP A 129 0.40 -9.85 -4.31
CA ASP A 129 -0.51 -9.51 -5.41
C ASP A 129 -1.98 -9.32 -5.02
N THR A 130 -2.33 -9.41 -3.74
CA THR A 130 -3.71 -9.14 -3.30
C THR A 130 -4.07 -7.68 -3.59
N ALA A 131 -5.07 -7.46 -4.44
CA ALA A 131 -5.69 -6.16 -4.65
C ALA A 131 -6.72 -5.92 -3.55
N VAL A 132 -6.75 -4.72 -3.00
CA VAL A 132 -7.70 -4.28 -1.98
C VAL A 132 -8.25 -2.92 -2.35
N ILE A 133 -9.57 -2.76 -2.22
CA ILE A 133 -10.25 -1.47 -2.27
C ILE A 133 -10.90 -1.28 -0.90
N LEU A 134 -10.50 -0.24 -0.19
CA LEU A 134 -11.05 0.16 1.09
C LEU A 134 -11.65 1.55 0.96
N VAL A 135 -12.95 1.68 1.19
CA VAL A 135 -13.63 2.97 1.26
C VAL A 135 -14.09 3.20 2.69
N LEU A 136 -13.65 4.31 3.27
CA LEU A 136 -13.99 4.74 4.62
C LEU A 136 -14.93 5.96 4.53
N PRO A 137 -16.26 5.72 4.51
CA PRO A 137 -17.23 6.80 4.63
C PRO A 137 -17.21 7.42 6.03
N PRO A 138 -17.61 8.70 6.18
CA PRO A 138 -17.51 9.43 7.44
C PRO A 138 -18.40 8.83 8.56
N GLU A 139 -19.60 8.37 8.22
CA GLU A 139 -20.62 7.89 9.18
C GLU A 139 -21.10 6.45 8.92
N GLU A 140 -20.53 5.75 7.95
CA GLU A 140 -20.95 4.38 7.60
C GLU A 140 -19.85 3.34 7.87
N LYS A 141 -20.22 2.06 7.72
CA LYS A 141 -19.25 0.96 7.82
C LYS A 141 -18.26 1.03 6.66
N PRO A 142 -16.99 0.63 6.88
CA PRO A 142 -16.03 0.47 5.79
C PRO A 142 -16.59 -0.44 4.69
N LEU A 143 -16.47 -0.01 3.44
CA LEU A 143 -16.65 -0.89 2.29
C LEU A 143 -15.29 -1.48 1.94
N LEU A 144 -15.22 -2.80 1.84
CA LEU A 144 -13.99 -3.54 1.61
C LEU A 144 -14.19 -4.57 0.51
N GLN A 145 -13.37 -4.48 -0.54
CA GLN A 145 -13.25 -5.49 -1.59
C GLN A 145 -11.80 -5.98 -1.64
N SER A 146 -11.63 -7.27 -1.94
CA SER A 146 -10.31 -7.91 -2.00
C SER A 146 -10.29 -9.01 -3.06
N SER A 147 -9.18 -9.15 -3.79
CA SER A 147 -9.01 -10.22 -4.79
C SER A 147 -8.67 -11.58 -4.18
N GLN A 148 -8.26 -11.61 -2.90
CA GLN A 148 -7.96 -12.81 -2.14
C GLN A 148 -8.77 -12.84 -0.83
N PRO A 149 -8.93 -14.02 -0.20
CA PRO A 149 -9.61 -14.12 1.08
C PRO A 149 -8.90 -13.30 2.16
N LEU A 150 -9.69 -12.63 3.00
CA LEU A 150 -9.24 -11.89 4.18
C LEU A 150 -9.94 -12.44 5.42
N MET A 151 -9.29 -12.40 6.58
CA MET A 151 -9.93 -12.72 7.85
C MET A 151 -9.78 -11.57 8.85
N ILE A 152 -10.90 -10.94 9.22
CA ILE A 152 -10.94 -9.82 10.17
C ILE A 152 -11.66 -10.29 11.43
N GLY A 153 -10.90 -10.47 12.51
CA GLY A 153 -11.41 -11.16 13.70
C GLY A 153 -11.73 -12.62 13.36
N GLU A 154 -12.94 -13.06 13.68
CA GLU A 154 -13.44 -14.41 13.32
C GLU A 154 -14.20 -14.43 11.98
N GLN A 155 -14.31 -13.29 11.30
CA GLN A 155 -15.06 -13.19 10.05
C GLN A 155 -14.15 -13.41 8.85
N VAL A 156 -14.50 -14.40 8.02
CA VAL A 156 -13.89 -14.60 6.70
C VAL A 156 -14.63 -13.75 5.66
N LEU A 157 -13.88 -12.93 4.93
CA LEU A 157 -14.36 -12.20 3.78
C LEU A 157 -13.91 -12.93 2.51
N SER A 158 -14.89 -13.36 1.72
CA SER A 158 -14.63 -14.04 0.45
C SER A 158 -14.05 -13.07 -0.59
N PRO A 159 -13.25 -13.57 -1.55
CA PRO A 159 -12.79 -12.78 -2.67
C PRO A 159 -13.93 -12.13 -3.45
N THR A 160 -13.74 -10.88 -3.82
CA THR A 160 -14.62 -10.16 -4.75
C THR A 160 -14.20 -10.50 -6.17
N ARG A 161 -15.05 -11.20 -6.92
CA ARG A 161 -14.73 -11.67 -8.29
C ARG A 161 -14.54 -10.53 -9.28
N GLU A 162 -15.30 -9.46 -9.13
CA GLU A 162 -15.25 -8.28 -10.00
C GLU A 162 -14.98 -7.04 -9.15
N MET A 163 -13.76 -6.52 -9.26
CA MET A 163 -13.34 -5.30 -8.57
C MET A 163 -13.18 -4.19 -9.61
N PRO A 164 -14.22 -3.41 -9.95
CA PRO A 164 -14.15 -2.42 -11.02
C PRO A 164 -13.02 -1.39 -10.81
N GLY A 165 -12.72 -1.06 -9.55
CA GLY A 165 -11.66 -0.13 -9.18
C GLY A 165 -10.24 -0.53 -9.62
N VAL A 166 -9.98 -1.81 -9.95
CA VAL A 166 -8.63 -2.24 -10.38
C VAL A 166 -8.22 -1.73 -11.76
N ARG A 167 -9.15 -1.14 -12.50
CA ARG A 167 -8.88 -0.49 -13.80
C ARG A 167 -8.72 1.02 -13.69
N GLU A 168 -8.87 1.58 -12.50
CA GLU A 168 -8.76 3.02 -12.27
C GLU A 168 -7.29 3.48 -12.41
N PRO A 169 -7.07 4.72 -12.88
CA PRO A 169 -5.74 5.35 -12.94
C PRO A 169 -4.85 5.13 -11.71
N ALA A 170 -5.44 5.25 -10.53
CA ALA A 170 -4.70 5.08 -9.27
C ALA A 170 -4.21 3.63 -9.05
N PHE A 171 -4.90 2.62 -9.57
CA PHE A 171 -4.41 1.24 -9.54
C PHE A 171 -3.26 1.02 -10.53
N VAL A 172 -3.28 1.70 -11.69
CA VAL A 172 -2.18 1.65 -12.66
C VAL A 172 -0.89 2.20 -12.05
N LEU A 173 -0.97 3.33 -11.33
CA LEU A 173 0.16 3.87 -10.56
C LEU A 173 0.67 2.85 -9.54
N VAL A 174 -0.22 2.29 -8.72
CA VAL A 174 0.13 1.30 -7.69
C VAL A 174 0.82 0.07 -8.31
N ASP A 175 0.27 -0.49 -9.39
CA ASP A 175 0.83 -1.66 -10.04
C ASP A 175 2.21 -1.36 -10.68
N SER A 176 2.40 -0.17 -11.25
CA SER A 176 3.69 0.26 -11.81
C SER A 176 4.77 0.42 -10.74
N VAL A 177 4.40 0.94 -9.58
CA VAL A 177 5.29 1.08 -8.41
C VAL A 177 5.65 -0.30 -7.84
N VAL A 178 4.69 -1.21 -7.74
CA VAL A 178 4.93 -2.60 -7.31
C VAL A 178 5.86 -3.33 -8.28
N GLU A 179 5.67 -3.13 -9.59
CA GLU A 179 6.57 -3.67 -10.63
C GLU A 179 8.00 -3.12 -10.46
N ALA A 180 8.16 -1.82 -10.22
CA ALA A 180 9.47 -1.20 -9.98
C ALA A 180 10.18 -1.76 -8.74
N LEU A 181 9.43 -2.10 -7.67
CA LEU A 181 9.97 -2.74 -6.46
C LEU A 181 10.43 -4.19 -6.68
N ARG A 182 9.82 -4.89 -7.63
CA ARG A 182 10.12 -6.30 -7.94
C ARG A 182 11.33 -6.45 -8.85
N GLN A 183 11.64 -5.43 -9.64
CA GLN A 183 12.77 -5.48 -10.54
C GLN A 183 14.07 -5.47 -9.72
N PRO A 184 14.95 -6.47 -9.88
CA PRO A 184 16.26 -6.43 -9.25
C PRO A 184 16.98 -5.16 -9.73
N ARG A 185 17.68 -4.47 -8.83
CA ARG A 185 18.59 -3.38 -9.20
C ARG A 185 19.47 -3.90 -10.34
N LYS A 186 19.23 -3.47 -11.58
CA LYS A 186 20.25 -3.62 -12.61
C LYS A 186 21.43 -2.81 -12.07
N PRO A 187 22.61 -3.42 -11.85
CA PRO A 187 23.79 -2.60 -11.63
C PRO A 187 23.84 -1.64 -12.82
N PHE A 188 23.96 -0.34 -12.54
CA PHE A 188 24.23 0.65 -13.59
C PHE A 188 25.36 0.07 -14.45
N SER A 189 25.05 -0.32 -15.69
CA SER A 189 26.10 -0.56 -16.67
C SER A 189 26.64 0.82 -16.98
N ALA A 190 27.70 1.21 -16.27
CA ALA A 190 28.49 2.35 -16.67
C ALA A 190 28.98 2.05 -18.09
N PHE A 191 28.52 2.87 -19.05
CA PHE A 191 28.95 2.93 -20.44
C PHE A 191 28.49 1.79 -21.37
N GLY A 192 27.72 2.21 -22.39
CA GLY A 192 27.77 1.68 -23.75
C GLY A 192 27.97 2.87 -24.69
#